data_AF-A0A351D2R2-F1
#
_entry.id   AF-A0A351D2R2-F1
#
_cell.length_a   1.000
_cell.length_b   1.000
_cell.length_c   1.000
_cell.angle_alpha   90.00
_cell.angle_beta   90.00
_cell.angle_gamma   90.00
#
_symmetry.space_group_name_H-M   'P 1'
#
loop_
_entity.id
_entity.type
_entity.pdbx_description
1 polymer ?
#
loop_
_entity_poly.entity_id
_entity_poly.type
_entity_poly.pdbx_seq_one_letter_code
_entity_poly.pdbx_strand_id
1 'polypeptide(L)'
;MLFQLDTDQQVGQLAEAVARTSQAAAQAKDIDSGARPAEINALLAQQQQAEARLVLAESERDRVAPLVAKGVLSNNRGDQAVAEFEASLAAVDAAKEAVNVAMLAGP
;
A
#
# COMPACT_ATOMS: atom_id res chain seq x y z
N MET A 1 -3.82 19.91 60.71
CA MET A 1 -5.03 20.22 59.91
C MET A 1 -4.64 20.11 58.45
N LEU A 2 -5.28 19.16 57.78
CA LEU A 2 -5.42 18.85 56.35
C LEU A 2 -4.26 19.17 55.38
N PHE A 3 -3.59 18.10 54.96
CA PHE A 3 -3.06 17.94 53.61
C PHE A 3 -4.26 17.88 52.64
N GLN A 4 -4.78 19.04 52.24
CA GLN A 4 -5.71 19.12 51.12
C GLN A 4 -4.87 18.84 49.88
N LEU A 5 -4.94 17.61 49.35
CA LEU A 5 -4.21 17.22 48.14
C LEU A 5 -4.45 18.26 47.03
N ASP A 6 -3.46 18.43 46.17
CA ASP A 6 -3.43 19.15 44.87
C ASP A 6 -4.52 18.66 43.90
N THR A 7 -5.77 18.69 44.35
CA THR A 7 -6.91 18.03 43.72
C THR A 7 -7.29 18.82 42.46
N ASP A 8 -7.13 20.15 42.49
CA ASP A 8 -7.38 21.03 41.35
C ASP A 8 -6.38 20.80 40.21
N GLN A 9 -5.10 20.59 40.53
CA GLN A 9 -4.09 20.24 39.52
C GLN A 9 -4.37 18.87 38.88
N GLN A 10 -4.77 17.89 39.69
CA GLN A 10 -5.07 16.54 39.23
C GLN A 10 -6.34 16.50 38.37
N VAL A 11 -7.36 17.28 38.72
CA VAL A 11 -8.59 17.44 37.93
C VAL A 11 -8.30 18.13 36.59
N GLY A 12 -7.44 19.15 36.58
CA GLY A 12 -7.00 19.81 35.35
C GLY A 12 -6.23 18.87 34.41
N GLN A 13 -5.29 18.09 34.94
CA GLN A 13 -4.53 17.09 34.17
C GLN A 13 -5.43 15.98 33.62
N LEU A 14 -6.41 15.53 34.39
CA LEU A 14 -7.41 14.56 33.93
C LEU A 14 -8.27 15.12 32.80
N ALA A 15 -8.75 16.37 32.94
CA ALA A 15 -9.55 17.04 31.92
C ALA A 15 -8.77 17.21 30.61
N GLU A 16 -7.49 17.60 30.67
CA GLU A 16 -6.64 17.67 29.49
C GLU A 16 -6.37 16.29 28.85
N ALA A 17 -6.15 15.26 29.67
CA ALA A 17 -5.94 13.90 29.15
C ALA A 17 -7.19 13.37 28.44
N VAL A 18 -8.38 13.63 28.98
CA VAL A 18 -9.66 13.29 28.35
C VAL A 18 -9.87 14.06 27.05
N ALA A 19 -9.56 15.37 27.04
CA ALA A 19 -9.65 16.19 25.82
C ALA A 19 -8.69 15.71 24.72
N ARG A 20 -7.43 15.40 25.07
CA ARG A 20 -6.43 14.83 24.15
C ARG A 20 -6.89 13.49 23.57
N THR A 21 -7.46 12.62 24.40
CA THR A 21 -7.97 11.31 23.97
C THR A 21 -9.18 11.47 23.05
N SER A 22 -10.10 12.37 23.36
CA SER A 22 -11.26 12.65 22.50
C SER A 22 -10.86 13.26 21.17
N GLN A 23 -9.84 14.12 21.15
CA GLN A 23 -9.31 14.71 19.92
C GLN A 23 -8.61 13.65 19.05
N ALA A 24 -7.83 12.75 19.65
CA ALA A 24 -7.19 11.64 18.94
C ALA A 24 -8.24 10.67 18.35
N ALA A 25 -9.31 10.37 19.10
CA ALA A 25 -10.40 9.52 18.63
C ALA A 25 -11.20 10.17 17.49
N ALA A 26 -11.43 11.49 17.56
CA ALA A 26 -12.08 12.24 16.48
C ALA A 26 -11.20 12.28 15.21
N GLN A 27 -9.89 12.50 15.35
CA GLN A 27 -8.95 12.43 14.23
C GLN A 27 -8.89 11.04 13.61
N ALA A 28 -8.86 9.98 14.43
CA ALA A 28 -8.90 8.60 13.95
C ALA A 28 -10.19 8.32 13.15
N LYS A 29 -11.33 8.80 13.66
CA LYS A 29 -12.63 8.67 13.00
C LYS A 29 -12.73 9.48 11.71
N ASP A 30 -12.17 10.68 11.66
CA ASP A 30 -12.14 11.51 10.45
C ASP A 30 -11.28 10.86 9.35
N ILE A 31 -10.13 10.29 9.71
CA ILE A 31 -9.26 9.52 8.80
C ILE A 31 -10.01 8.28 8.25
N ASP A 32 -10.79 7.62 9.10
CA ASP A 32 -11.58 6.43 8.75
C ASP A 32 -12.82 6.76 7.88
N SER A 33 -13.38 7.96 8.01
CA SER A 33 -14.68 8.35 7.42
C SER A 33 -14.71 8.55 5.89
N GLY A 34 -13.57 8.56 5.18
CA GLY A 34 -13.59 8.63 3.71
C GLY A 34 -12.25 8.79 2.99
N ALA A 35 -11.24 9.41 3.61
CA ALA A 35 -9.92 9.56 3.00
C ALA A 35 -9.20 8.21 2.85
N ARG A 36 -9.27 7.37 3.88
CA ARG A 36 -8.64 6.04 3.89
C ARG A 36 -9.24 5.05 2.89
N PRO A 37 -10.58 4.90 2.75
CA PRO A 37 -11.17 4.12 1.67
C PRO A 37 -10.77 4.61 0.27
N ALA A 38 -10.67 5.92 0.04
CA ALA A 38 -10.25 6.48 -1.24
C ALA A 38 -8.79 6.15 -1.57
N GLU A 39 -7.90 6.21 -0.57
CA GLU A 39 -6.49 5.81 -0.71
C GLU A 39 -6.35 4.32 -1.05
N ILE A 40 -7.06 3.44 -0.35
CA ILE A 40 -7.06 1.99 -0.64
C ILE A 40 -7.58 1.72 -2.05
N ASN A 41 -8.66 2.39 -2.47
CA ASN A 41 -9.20 2.25 -3.82
C ASN A 41 -8.20 2.70 -4.90
N ALA A 42 -7.44 3.77 -4.65
CA ALA A 42 -6.38 4.19 -5.57
C ALA A 42 -5.26 3.15 -5.68
N LEU A 43 -4.85 2.55 -4.56
CA LEU A 43 -3.85 1.47 -4.54
C LEU A 43 -4.36 0.21 -5.25
N LEU A 44 -5.63 -0.16 -5.07
CA LEU A 44 -6.26 -1.28 -5.80
C LEU A 44 -6.29 -1.03 -7.31
N ALA A 45 -6.55 0.20 -7.76
CA ALA A 45 -6.49 0.57 -9.17
C ALA A 45 -5.05 0.45 -9.73
N GLN A 46 -4.05 0.86 -8.94
CA GLN A 46 -2.64 0.70 -9.31
C GLN A 46 -2.24 -0.78 -9.38
N GLN A 47 -2.72 -1.61 -8.45
CA GLN A 47 -2.53 -3.05 -8.49
C GLN A 47 -3.11 -3.65 -9.78
N GLN A 48 -4.36 -3.32 -10.11
CA GLN A 48 -4.99 -3.81 -11.33
C GLN A 48 -4.22 -3.38 -12.60
N GLN A 49 -3.70 -2.15 -12.62
CA GLN A 49 -2.86 -1.68 -13.72
C GLN A 49 -1.54 -2.47 -13.83
N ALA A 50 -0.88 -2.77 -12.70
CA ALA A 50 0.34 -3.57 -12.67
C ALA A 50 0.08 -5.01 -13.16
N GLU A 51 -1.04 -5.60 -12.74
CA GLU A 51 -1.45 -6.94 -13.17
C GLU A 51 -1.71 -7.00 -14.68
N ALA A 52 -2.37 -5.99 -15.25
CA ALA A 52 -2.57 -5.90 -16.69
C ALA A 52 -1.25 -5.78 -17.48
N ARG A 53 -0.26 -5.06 -16.94
CA ARG A 53 1.09 -4.97 -17.54
C ARG A 53 1.82 -6.30 -17.49
N LEU A 54 1.74 -7.01 -16.37
CA LEU A 54 2.33 -8.35 -16.22
C LEU A 54 1.77 -9.33 -17.26
N VAL A 55 0.45 -9.35 -17.47
CA VAL A 55 -0.20 -10.21 -18.49
C VAL A 55 0.34 -9.90 -19.89
N LEU A 56 0.52 -8.62 -20.23
CA LEU A 56 1.10 -8.22 -21.51
C LEU A 56 2.56 -8.67 -21.65
N ALA A 57 3.37 -8.47 -20.59
CA ALA A 57 4.77 -8.85 -20.58
C ALA A 57 4.96 -10.37 -20.65
N GLU A 58 4.10 -11.15 -19.98
CA GLU A 58 4.04 -12.61 -20.08
C GLU A 58 3.75 -13.05 -21.51
N SER A 59 2.72 -12.48 -22.14
CA SER A 59 2.36 -12.80 -23.53
C SER A 59 3.50 -12.50 -24.51
N GLU A 60 4.19 -11.37 -24.36
CA GLU A 60 5.33 -11.03 -25.21
C GLU A 60 6.51 -11.98 -24.96
N ARG A 61 6.82 -12.30 -23.70
CA ARG A 61 7.90 -13.24 -23.35
C ARG A 61 7.65 -14.63 -23.94
N ASP A 62 6.42 -15.13 -23.83
CA ASP A 62 6.00 -16.43 -24.37
C ASP A 62 6.00 -16.45 -25.90
N ARG A 63 5.72 -15.31 -26.54
CA ARG A 63 5.80 -15.17 -27.99
C ARG A 63 7.25 -15.11 -28.48
N VAL A 64 8.13 -14.40 -27.76
CA VAL A 64 9.53 -14.17 -28.16
C VAL A 64 10.38 -15.42 -27.94
N ALA A 65 10.21 -16.13 -26.83
CA ALA A 65 11.00 -17.31 -26.48
C ALA A 65 11.14 -18.35 -27.62
N PRO A 66 10.06 -18.84 -28.26
CA PRO A 66 10.18 -19.80 -29.35
C PRO A 66 10.81 -19.21 -30.61
N LEU A 67 10.71 -17.89 -30.84
CA LEU A 67 11.32 -17.24 -32.00
C LEU A 67 12.83 -17.08 -31.83
N VAL A 68 13.30 -16.80 -30.61
CA VAL A 68 14.72 -16.81 -30.26
C VAL A 68 15.29 -18.23 -30.38
N ALA A 69 14.59 -19.24 -29.86
CA ALA A 69 15.01 -20.64 -29.97
C ALA A 69 15.14 -21.12 -31.44
N LYS A 70 14.34 -20.55 -32.35
CA LYS A 70 14.41 -20.80 -33.80
C LYS A 70 15.44 -19.93 -34.53
N GLY A 71 16.14 -19.03 -33.83
CA GLY A 71 17.08 -18.08 -34.42
C GLY A 71 16.43 -16.96 -35.25
N VAL A 72 15.11 -16.80 -35.16
CA VAL A 72 14.35 -15.76 -35.90
C VAL A 72 14.52 -14.39 -35.23
N LEU A 73 14.60 -14.37 -33.90
CA LEU A 73 14.89 -13.17 -33.11
C LEU A 73 16.25 -13.33 -32.40
N SER A 74 16.87 -12.20 -32.06
CA SER A 74 18.16 -12.19 -31.34
C SER A 74 17.99 -12.57 -29.87
N ASN A 75 19.04 -13.13 -29.26
CA ASN A 75 19.08 -13.41 -27.81
C ASN A 75 18.79 -12.16 -26.99
N ASN A 76 19.37 -11.00 -27.37
CA ASN A 76 19.10 -9.72 -26.73
C ASN A 76 17.59 -9.38 -26.67
N ARG A 77 16.82 -9.75 -27.70
CA ARG A 77 15.37 -9.53 -27.70
C ARG A 77 14.66 -10.46 -26.72
N GLY A 78 15.13 -11.71 -26.59
CA GLY A 78 14.68 -12.64 -25.57
C GLY A 78 14.96 -12.11 -24.16
N ASP A 79 16.20 -11.68 -23.91
CA ASP A 79 16.62 -11.14 -22.61
C ASP A 79 15.78 -9.91 -22.21
N GLN A 80 15.49 -9.02 -23.16
CA GLN A 80 14.59 -7.88 -22.92
C GLN A 80 13.18 -8.30 -22.53
N ALA A 81 12.61 -9.31 -23.21
CA ALA A 81 11.26 -9.77 -22.92
C ALA A 81 11.18 -10.46 -21.54
N VAL A 82 12.22 -11.20 -21.16
CA VAL A 82 12.34 -11.79 -19.81
C VAL A 82 12.46 -10.70 -18.75
N ALA A 83 13.35 -9.72 -18.96
CA ALA A 83 13.55 -8.62 -18.02
C ALA A 83 12.26 -7.79 -17.81
N GLU A 84 11.50 -7.53 -18.87
CA GLU A 84 10.22 -6.80 -18.78
C GLU A 84 9.17 -7.59 -17.99
N PHE A 85 9.11 -8.92 -18.18
CA PHE A 85 8.24 -9.78 -17.38
C PHE A 85 8.62 -9.72 -15.90
N GLU A 86 9.92 -9.87 -15.58
CA GLU A 86 10.40 -9.88 -14.20
C GLU A 86 10.14 -8.52 -13.52
N ALA A 87 10.37 -7.42 -14.23
CA ALA A 87 10.07 -6.07 -13.74
C ALA A 87 8.57 -5.88 -13.48
N SER A 88 7.71 -6.37 -14.38
CA SER A 88 6.26 -6.30 -14.22
C SER A 88 5.76 -7.17 -13.06
N LEU A 89 6.38 -8.33 -12.84
CA LEU A 89 6.06 -9.22 -11.71
C LEU A 89 6.41 -8.53 -10.39
N ALA A 90 7.61 -7.96 -10.28
CA ALA A 90 8.02 -7.20 -9.10
C ALA A 90 7.10 -6.00 -8.83
N ALA A 91 6.62 -5.32 -9.88
CA ALA A 91 5.67 -4.22 -9.75
C ALA A 91 4.30 -4.69 -9.20
N VAL A 92 3.81 -5.87 -9.61
CA VAL A 92 2.59 -6.47 -9.05
C VAL A 92 2.77 -6.79 -7.57
N ASP A 93 3.90 -7.39 -7.19
CA ASP A 93 4.18 -7.75 -5.80
C ASP A 93 4.29 -6.50 -4.91
N ALA A 94 4.95 -5.45 -5.40
CA ALA A 94 5.02 -4.17 -4.70
C ALA A 94 3.65 -3.51 -4.53
N ALA A 95 2.80 -3.55 -5.58
CA ALA A 95 1.45 -2.99 -5.50
C ALA A 95 0.56 -3.78 -4.53
N LYS A 96 0.65 -5.11 -4.54
CA LYS A 96 -0.05 -5.98 -3.57
C LYS A 96 0.37 -5.67 -2.14
N GLU A 97 1.66 -5.51 -1.89
CA GLU A 97 2.14 -5.19 -0.55
C GLU A 97 1.72 -3.79 -0.11
N ALA A 98 1.70 -2.81 -1.02
CA ALA A 98 1.19 -1.48 -0.71
C ALA A 98 -0.29 -1.51 -0.28
N VAL A 99 -1.12 -2.28 -0.98
CA VAL A 99 -2.53 -2.50 -0.59
C VAL A 99 -2.61 -3.20 0.77
N ASN A 100 -1.81 -4.24 0.98
CA ASN A 100 -1.76 -4.99 2.24
C ASN A 100 -1.39 -4.09 3.43
N VAL A 101 -0.32 -3.29 3.31
CA VAL A 101 0.10 -2.33 4.33
C VAL A 101 -1.00 -1.30 4.62
N ALA A 102 -1.66 -0.78 3.58
CA ALA A 102 -2.76 0.18 3.75
C ALA A 102 -3.96 -0.44 4.50
N MET A 103 -4.24 -1.73 4.28
CA MET A 103 -5.28 -2.47 5.00
C MET A 103 -4.88 -2.82 6.43
N LEU A 104 -3.63 -3.24 6.67
CA LEU A 104 -3.11 -3.64 7.99
C LEU A 104 -2.85 -2.46 8.94
N ALA A 105 -2.58 -1.28 8.40
CA ALA A 105 -2.50 -0.05 9.18
C ALA A 105 -3.84 0.39 9.80
N GLY A 106 -4.91 -0.42 9.66
CA GLY A 106 -6.15 -0.34 10.44
C GLY A 106 -6.23 -1.48 11.45
N PRO A 107 -6.08 -1.18 12.75
CA PRO A 107 -7.19 -1.35 13.69
C PRO A 107 -7.57 -0.07 14.46
#